data_AF-A0A2D5MUA2-F1
#
_entry.id   AF-A0A2D5MUA2-F1
#
_cell.length_a   1.000
_cell.length_b   1.000
_cell.length_c   1.000
_cell.angle_alpha   90.00
_cell.angle_beta   90.00
_cell.angle_gamma   90.00
#
_symmetry.space_group_name_H-M   'P 1'
#
loop_
_entity.id
_entity.type
_entity.pdbx_description
1 polymer ?
#
loop_
_entity_poly.entity_id
_entity_poly.type
_entity_poly.pdbx_seq_one_letter_code
_entity_poly.pdbx_strand_id
1 'polypeptide(L)'
;MSIKIPVITENVIIRLSGGADSAILLWMICNEWKKENKPLTVWPITIIHGVRNWQSYHAQQVYDYIQENCYGNFMPQRAWLCENPKEDYVDYQESLIDEVVSEIGETSQVFNGVTANPPEEIGQKYWGSSPVFGEKVWECREKHRDWEGRWNKQLVDDDERRKLIHCCPFIHSHKGAIAELYEKYELMDLLKITRSCEGWDYMTHGFTETCGECWWCMERDWAFNVWNK
;
A
#
# COMPACT_ATOMS: atom_id res chain seq x y z
N MET A 1 -8.51 -6.25 16.06
CA MET A 1 -9.52 -5.42 15.35
C MET A 1 -10.21 -6.21 14.22
N SER A 2 -11.40 -5.83 13.72
CA SER A 2 -12.02 -6.47 12.53
C SER A 2 -12.24 -5.46 11.41
N ILE A 3 -11.24 -5.29 10.53
CA ILE A 3 -11.36 -4.51 9.30
C ILE A 3 -12.04 -5.39 8.23
N LYS A 4 -13.11 -4.86 7.62
CA LYS A 4 -13.78 -5.48 6.47
C LYS A 4 -13.37 -4.76 5.20
N ILE A 5 -13.11 -5.51 4.13
CA ILE A 5 -12.82 -4.93 2.81
C ILE A 5 -14.12 -4.88 2.01
N PRO A 6 -14.61 -3.68 1.62
CA PRO A 6 -15.83 -3.54 0.83
C PRO A 6 -15.55 -3.85 -0.64
N VAL A 7 -15.44 -5.13 -0.99
CA VAL A 7 -15.33 -5.57 -2.39
C VAL A 7 -16.74 -5.69 -2.97
N ILE A 8 -17.03 -5.03 -4.09
CA ILE A 8 -18.39 -4.94 -4.68
C ILE A 8 -18.39 -5.36 -6.17
N THR A 9 -17.26 -5.22 -6.87
CA THR A 9 -17.12 -5.53 -8.31
C THR A 9 -16.25 -6.76 -8.54
N GLU A 10 -16.51 -7.49 -9.63
CA GLU A 10 -15.65 -8.60 -10.09
C GLU A 10 -14.29 -8.11 -10.59
N ASN A 11 -14.21 -6.87 -11.10
CA ASN A 11 -12.97 -6.23 -11.52
C ASN A 11 -12.41 -5.33 -10.41
N VAL A 12 -11.21 -5.66 -9.95
CA VAL A 12 -10.50 -4.93 -8.90
C VAL A 12 -9.13 -4.49 -9.38
N ILE A 13 -8.92 -3.18 -9.41
CA ILE A 13 -7.63 -2.53 -9.62
C ILE A 13 -6.99 -2.32 -8.25
N ILE A 14 -5.72 -2.70 -8.09
CA ILE A 14 -4.99 -2.54 -6.83
C ILE A 14 -3.71 -1.75 -7.06
N ARG A 15 -3.52 -0.66 -6.32
CA ARG A 15 -2.23 0.04 -6.24
C ARG A 15 -1.25 -0.82 -5.45
N LEU A 16 -0.48 -1.65 -6.14
CA LEU A 16 0.43 -2.63 -5.54
C LEU A 16 1.85 -2.07 -5.50
N SER A 17 2.28 -1.60 -4.33
CA SER A 17 3.60 -0.99 -4.13
C SER A 17 4.70 -1.98 -3.71
N GLY A 18 4.34 -3.22 -3.38
CA GLY A 18 5.24 -4.18 -2.74
C GLY A 18 5.43 -3.95 -1.23
N GLY A 19 4.75 -2.95 -0.65
CA GLY A 19 4.75 -2.68 0.80
C GLY A 19 3.79 -3.57 1.58
N ALA A 20 3.97 -3.62 2.90
CA ALA A 20 3.14 -4.44 3.81
C ALA A 20 1.64 -4.15 3.65
N ASP A 21 1.28 -2.87 3.56
CA ASP A 21 -0.11 -2.42 3.53
C ASP A 21 -0.84 -2.83 2.24
N SER A 22 -0.21 -2.67 1.07
CA SER A 22 -0.81 -3.07 -0.21
C SER A 22 -0.86 -4.58 -0.38
N ALA A 23 0.15 -5.31 0.11
CA ALA A 23 0.20 -6.76 0.10
C ALA A 23 -0.93 -7.40 0.92
N ILE A 24 -1.13 -6.96 2.18
CA ILE A 24 -2.21 -7.50 3.02
C ILE A 24 -3.58 -7.12 2.48
N LEU A 25 -3.73 -5.91 1.92
CA LEU A 25 -4.98 -5.49 1.32
C LEU A 25 -5.37 -6.41 0.17
N LEU A 26 -4.43 -6.70 -0.72
CA LEU A 26 -4.67 -7.61 -1.84
C LEU A 26 -5.05 -9.02 -1.36
N TRP A 27 -4.34 -9.57 -0.37
CA TRP A 27 -4.72 -10.84 0.24
C TRP A 27 -6.16 -10.81 0.80
N MET A 28 -6.52 -9.74 1.51
CA MET A 28 -7.85 -9.59 2.10
C MET A 28 -8.94 -9.45 1.03
N ILE A 29 -8.69 -8.76 -0.09
CA ILE A 29 -9.62 -8.67 -1.22
C ILE A 29 -9.93 -10.08 -1.75
N CYS A 30 -8.89 -10.86 -2.04
CA CYS A 30 -9.05 -12.23 -2.53
C CYS A 30 -9.81 -13.13 -1.54
N ASN A 31 -9.50 -13.03 -0.25
CA ASN A 31 -10.11 -13.86 0.78
C ASN A 31 -11.57 -13.47 1.08
N GLU A 32 -11.90 -12.18 1.07
CA GLU A 32 -13.28 -11.72 1.23
C GLU A 32 -14.14 -12.14 0.03
N TRP A 33 -13.64 -11.94 -1.19
CA TRP A 33 -14.42 -12.24 -2.41
C TRP A 33 -14.61 -13.74 -2.65
N LYS A 34 -13.69 -14.60 -2.18
CA LYS A 34 -13.83 -16.06 -2.27
C LYS A 34 -15.18 -16.58 -1.74
N LYS A 35 -15.79 -15.85 -0.80
CA LYS A 35 -17.08 -16.19 -0.17
C LYS A 35 -18.28 -15.97 -1.12
N GLU A 36 -18.13 -15.13 -2.14
CA GLU A 36 -19.20 -14.73 -3.06
C GLU A 36 -19.47 -15.76 -4.18
N ASN A 37 -18.56 -16.73 -4.37
CA ASN A 37 -18.63 -17.73 -5.44
C ASN A 37 -18.83 -17.12 -6.86
N LYS A 38 -18.21 -15.97 -7.09
CA LYS A 38 -18.17 -15.23 -8.37
C LYS A 38 -16.73 -15.06 -8.86
N PRO A 39 -16.50 -14.87 -10.17
CA PRO A 39 -15.18 -14.50 -10.69
C PRO A 39 -14.62 -13.27 -9.96
N LEU A 40 -13.32 -13.26 -9.74
CA LEU A 40 -12.58 -12.06 -9.34
C LEU A 40 -11.46 -11.88 -10.35
N THR A 41 -11.36 -10.72 -10.97
CA THR A 41 -10.22 -10.34 -11.81
C THR A 41 -9.46 -9.21 -11.11
N VAL A 42 -8.19 -9.47 -10.83
CA VAL A 42 -7.29 -8.52 -10.17
C VAL A 42 -6.40 -7.87 -11.22
N TRP A 43 -6.33 -6.55 -11.20
CA TRP A 43 -5.52 -5.70 -12.07
C TRP A 43 -4.48 -4.95 -11.22
N PRO A 44 -3.28 -5.52 -11.02
CA PRO A 44 -2.25 -4.90 -10.21
C PRO A 44 -1.53 -3.81 -11.00
N ILE A 45 -1.47 -2.61 -10.41
CA ILE A 45 -0.79 -1.45 -10.99
C ILE A 45 0.28 -0.90 -10.04
N THR A 46 1.39 -0.44 -10.62
CA THR A 46 2.52 0.14 -9.87
C THR A 46 3.08 1.33 -10.64
N ILE A 47 3.28 2.46 -9.95
CA ILE A 47 4.11 3.55 -10.49
C ILE A 47 5.48 3.42 -9.86
N ILE A 48 6.50 3.25 -10.71
CA ILE A 48 7.89 3.17 -10.33
C ILE A 48 8.43 4.59 -10.29
N HIS A 49 8.87 5.02 -9.12
CA HIS A 49 9.58 6.27 -8.93
C HIS A 49 10.93 6.19 -9.66
N GLY A 50 11.28 7.19 -10.48
CA GLY A 50 12.41 7.16 -11.44
C GLY A 50 13.77 6.76 -10.86
N VAL A 51 14.01 7.05 -9.59
CA VAL A 51 15.26 6.73 -8.87
C VAL A 51 15.14 5.54 -7.89
N ARG A 52 13.98 4.87 -7.84
CA ARG A 52 13.68 3.74 -6.92
C ARG A 52 13.19 2.54 -7.72
N ASN A 53 13.97 2.14 -8.71
CA ASN A 53 13.66 1.04 -9.63
C ASN A 53 13.39 -0.31 -8.93
N TRP A 54 13.82 -0.50 -7.68
CA TRP A 54 13.51 -1.67 -6.86
C TRP A 54 12.00 -1.83 -6.55
N GLN A 55 11.18 -0.79 -6.70
CA GLN A 55 9.74 -0.87 -6.42
C GLN A 55 9.05 -1.94 -7.27
N SER A 56 9.42 -2.09 -8.55
CA SER A 56 8.88 -3.14 -9.40
C SER A 56 9.27 -4.53 -8.92
N TYR A 57 10.50 -4.72 -8.43
CA TYR A 57 10.96 -6.00 -7.89
C TYR A 57 10.11 -6.44 -6.68
N HIS A 58 9.94 -5.57 -5.68
CA HIS A 58 9.18 -5.92 -4.47
C HIS A 58 7.69 -6.07 -4.77
N ALA A 59 7.14 -5.25 -5.67
CA ALA A 59 5.75 -5.39 -6.10
C ALA A 59 5.51 -6.70 -6.87
N GLN A 60 6.47 -7.12 -7.71
CA GLN A 60 6.42 -8.40 -8.43
C GLN A 60 6.48 -9.59 -7.47
N GLN A 61 7.36 -9.56 -6.45
CA GLN A 61 7.42 -10.63 -5.46
C GLN A 61 6.09 -10.81 -4.72
N VAL A 62 5.45 -9.71 -4.34
CA VAL A 62 4.12 -9.74 -3.69
C VAL A 62 3.06 -10.26 -4.67
N TYR A 63 3.08 -9.81 -5.92
CA TYR A 63 2.18 -10.30 -6.95
C TYR A 63 2.30 -11.81 -7.13
N ASP A 64 3.51 -12.33 -7.29
CA ASP A 64 3.78 -13.76 -7.49
C ASP A 64 3.28 -14.57 -6.29
N TYR A 65 3.61 -14.14 -5.07
CA TYR A 65 3.14 -14.81 -3.84
C TYR A 65 1.61 -14.86 -3.78
N ILE A 66 0.93 -13.74 -4.02
CA ILE A 66 -0.53 -13.69 -3.95
C ILE A 66 -1.15 -14.54 -5.05
N GLN A 67 -0.66 -14.44 -6.27
CA GLN A 67 -1.18 -15.22 -7.40
C GLN A 67 -1.09 -16.73 -7.12
N GLU A 68 -0.02 -17.18 -6.49
CA GLU A 68 0.17 -18.60 -6.11
C GLU A 68 -0.72 -19.04 -4.95
N ASN A 69 -1.08 -18.13 -4.03
CA ASN A 69 -1.69 -18.48 -2.74
C ASN A 69 -3.14 -17.99 -2.57
N CYS A 70 -3.69 -17.23 -3.52
CA CYS A 70 -5.00 -16.60 -3.40
C CYS A 70 -5.96 -16.92 -4.54
N TYR A 71 -7.26 -16.78 -4.26
CA TYR A 71 -8.31 -16.87 -5.27
C TYR A 71 -8.35 -15.60 -6.12
N GLY A 72 -8.43 -15.77 -7.45
CA GLY A 72 -8.61 -14.69 -8.42
C GLY A 72 -7.96 -15.03 -9.76
N ASN A 73 -8.45 -14.38 -10.81
CA ASN A 73 -7.77 -14.29 -12.10
C ASN A 73 -6.87 -13.06 -12.06
N PHE A 74 -5.55 -13.27 -12.05
CA PHE A 74 -4.59 -12.18 -11.93
C PHE A 74 -4.12 -11.73 -13.30
N MET A 75 -4.43 -10.49 -13.66
CA MET A 75 -3.87 -9.88 -14.86
C MET A 75 -2.38 -9.59 -14.65
N PRO A 76 -1.56 -9.56 -15.71
CA PRO A 76 -0.16 -9.20 -15.59
C PRO A 76 0.01 -7.84 -14.90
N GLN A 77 0.95 -7.76 -13.96
CA GLN A 77 1.25 -6.52 -13.28
C GLN A 77 1.68 -5.43 -14.26
N ARG A 78 1.03 -4.27 -14.20
CA ARG A 78 1.39 -3.10 -15.01
C ARG A 78 2.23 -2.15 -14.19
N ALA A 79 3.40 -1.81 -14.72
CA ALA A 79 4.31 -0.89 -14.07
C ALA A 79 4.72 0.23 -15.03
N TRP A 80 4.52 1.48 -14.62
CA TRP A 80 4.98 2.66 -15.36
C TRP A 80 6.10 3.36 -14.63
N LEU A 81 7.15 3.76 -15.36
CA LEU A 81 8.21 4.59 -14.83
C LEU A 81 7.77 6.06 -14.83
N CYS A 82 7.78 6.69 -13.67
CA CYS A 82 7.60 8.13 -13.52
C CYS A 82 8.97 8.78 -13.28
N GLU A 83 9.49 9.47 -14.30
CA GLU A 83 10.83 10.10 -14.24
C GLU A 83 10.88 11.29 -13.26
N ASN A 84 9.79 12.05 -13.17
CA ASN A 84 9.66 13.21 -12.28
C ASN A 84 8.55 13.04 -11.22
N PRO A 85 8.74 12.11 -10.27
CA PRO A 85 7.70 11.73 -9.31
C PRO A 85 7.38 12.80 -8.26
N LYS A 86 8.15 13.90 -8.20
CA LYS A 86 7.80 15.04 -7.35
C LYS A 86 6.61 15.83 -7.89
N GLU A 87 6.46 15.87 -9.20
CA GLU A 87 5.45 16.67 -9.89
C GLU A 87 4.35 15.76 -10.45
N ASP A 88 4.72 14.63 -11.04
CA ASP A 88 3.82 13.88 -11.93
C ASP A 88 3.30 12.57 -11.32
N TYR A 89 3.73 12.17 -10.12
CA TYR A 89 3.46 10.82 -9.61
C TYR A 89 1.96 10.52 -9.47
N VAL A 90 1.17 11.48 -9.00
CA VAL A 90 -0.28 11.34 -8.87
C VAL A 90 -0.93 11.24 -10.26
N ASP A 91 -0.51 12.09 -11.20
CA ASP A 91 -1.06 12.09 -12.56
C ASP A 91 -0.76 10.78 -13.30
N TYR A 92 0.43 10.20 -13.09
CA TYR A 92 0.77 8.86 -13.60
C TYR A 92 -0.09 7.77 -12.96
N GLN A 93 -0.36 7.85 -11.65
CA GLN A 93 -1.27 6.90 -10.98
C GLN A 93 -2.68 6.96 -11.57
N GLU A 94 -3.23 8.17 -11.75
CA GLU A 94 -4.58 8.35 -12.28
C GLU A 94 -4.66 7.95 -13.75
N SER A 95 -3.65 8.28 -14.56
CA SER A 95 -3.60 7.90 -15.98
C SER A 95 -3.51 6.39 -16.18
N LEU A 96 -2.73 5.68 -15.35
CA LEU A 96 -2.65 4.21 -15.43
C LEU A 96 -3.97 3.56 -15.00
N ILE A 97 -4.66 4.13 -14.00
CA ILE A 97 -6.01 3.67 -13.63
C ILE A 97 -6.97 3.87 -14.80
N ASP A 98 -6.97 5.04 -15.43
CA ASP A 98 -7.87 5.35 -16.54
C ASP A 98 -7.63 4.42 -17.74
N GLU A 99 -6.37 4.08 -18.04
CA GLU A 99 -6.05 3.09 -19.07
C GLU A 99 -6.64 1.71 -18.75
N VAL A 100 -6.43 1.24 -17.51
CA VAL A 100 -6.92 -0.08 -17.08
C VAL A 100 -8.45 -0.13 -17.06
N VAL A 101 -9.13 0.91 -16.56
CA VAL A 101 -10.60 0.99 -16.59
C VAL A 101 -11.14 1.02 -18.01
N SER A 102 -10.49 1.77 -18.90
CA SER A 102 -10.86 1.83 -20.31
C SER A 102 -10.76 0.46 -20.98
N GLU A 103 -9.73 -0.31 -20.65
CA GLU A 103 -9.57 -1.70 -21.13
C GLU A 103 -10.62 -2.65 -20.57
N ILE A 104 -10.95 -2.53 -19.28
CA ILE A 104 -12.00 -3.34 -18.65
C ILE A 104 -13.37 -3.04 -19.27
N GLY A 105 -13.65 -1.76 -19.56
CA GLY A 105 -14.91 -1.31 -20.18
C GLY A 105 -16.10 -1.21 -19.22
N GLU A 106 -15.96 -1.70 -17.99
CA GLU A 106 -16.99 -1.80 -16.95
C GLU A 106 -16.57 -1.08 -15.66
N THR A 107 -17.55 -0.84 -14.78
CA THR A 107 -17.28 -0.26 -13.46
C THR A 107 -16.34 -1.13 -12.65
N SER A 108 -15.26 -0.52 -12.17
CA SER A 108 -14.17 -1.22 -11.49
C SER A 108 -13.85 -0.57 -10.15
N GLN A 109 -13.40 -1.37 -9.20
CA GLN A 109 -12.95 -0.85 -7.91
C GLN A 109 -11.45 -0.61 -7.89
N VAL A 110 -11.04 0.57 -7.45
CA VAL A 110 -9.63 0.89 -7.24
C VAL A 110 -9.33 0.89 -5.76
N PHE A 111 -8.47 0.00 -5.33
CA PHE A 111 -8.04 -0.12 -3.95
C PHE A 111 -6.72 0.57 -3.67
N ASN A 112 -6.68 1.27 -2.53
CA ASN A 112 -5.48 1.89 -1.99
C ASN A 112 -5.26 1.50 -0.52
N GLY A 113 -4.05 1.03 -0.20
CA GLY A 113 -3.67 0.54 1.13
C GLY A 113 -3.13 1.58 2.09
N VAL A 114 -3.23 2.88 1.80
CA VAL A 114 -2.63 3.91 2.67
C VAL A 114 -3.32 3.94 4.05
N THR A 115 -2.51 3.85 5.11
CA THR A 115 -2.89 3.98 6.52
C THR A 115 -2.79 5.44 7.03
N ALA A 116 -3.42 5.76 8.16
CA ALA A 116 -3.20 7.01 8.87
C ALA A 116 -1.90 6.98 9.70
N ASN A 117 -1.24 8.12 9.85
CA ASN A 117 -0.10 8.27 10.76
C ASN A 117 -0.55 7.98 12.20
N PRO A 118 0.30 7.37 13.05
CA PRO A 118 -0.02 7.20 14.46
C PRO A 118 -0.26 8.55 15.15
N PRO A 119 -0.98 8.59 16.30
CA PRO A 119 -1.12 9.80 17.10
C PRO A 119 0.24 10.43 17.41
N GLU A 120 0.32 11.75 17.46
CA GLU A 120 1.60 12.48 17.60
C GLU A 120 2.40 12.08 18.85
N GLU A 121 1.74 11.78 19.97
CA GLU A 121 2.40 11.34 21.20
C GLU A 121 3.15 10.01 21.03
N ILE A 122 2.58 9.10 20.21
CA ILE A 122 3.23 7.85 19.79
C ILE A 122 4.30 8.19 18.75
N GLY A 123 3.91 9.04 17.80
CA GLY A 123 4.72 9.67 16.78
C GLY A 123 6.12 10.10 17.26
N GLN A 124 6.13 11.22 17.97
CA GLN A 124 7.35 11.85 18.45
C GLN A 124 8.21 10.94 19.32
N LYS A 125 7.59 10.06 20.12
CA LYS A 125 8.31 9.12 20.99
C LYS A 125 9.16 8.12 20.20
N TYR A 126 8.65 7.59 19.09
CA TYR A 126 9.33 6.55 18.31
C TYR A 126 10.11 7.12 17.09
N TRP A 127 9.77 8.32 16.61
CA TRP A 127 10.39 8.98 15.44
C TRP A 127 11.15 10.27 15.81
N GLY A 128 11.72 10.32 17.02
CA GLY A 128 12.39 11.54 17.54
C GLY A 128 13.73 11.86 16.88
N SER A 129 14.50 10.87 16.39
CA SER A 129 15.75 11.13 15.67
C SER A 129 16.22 9.95 14.80
N SER A 130 16.98 10.22 13.73
CA SER A 130 17.83 9.21 13.07
C SER A 130 19.21 9.81 12.77
N PRO A 131 20.28 8.98 12.72
CA PRO A 131 21.60 9.40 12.26
C PRO A 131 21.60 10.14 10.91
N VAL A 132 20.76 9.70 9.96
CA VAL A 132 20.67 10.28 8.60
C VAL A 132 19.70 11.47 8.52
N PHE A 133 18.57 11.43 9.23
CA PHE A 133 17.51 12.45 9.14
C PHE A 133 17.52 13.47 10.30
N GLY A 134 18.41 13.30 11.28
CA GLY A 134 18.54 14.18 12.45
C GLY A 134 17.36 14.07 13.42
N GLU A 135 17.23 15.05 14.32
CA GLU A 135 16.23 15.12 15.41
C GLU A 135 14.79 15.42 14.96
N LYS A 136 14.47 15.24 13.67
CA LYS A 136 13.20 15.69 13.08
C LYS A 136 12.55 14.67 12.14
N VAL A 137 12.79 13.38 12.34
CA VAL A 137 12.20 12.33 11.47
C VAL A 137 10.68 12.39 11.47
N TRP A 138 10.06 12.64 12.63
CA TRP A 138 8.61 12.87 12.75
C TRP A 138 8.11 14.04 11.91
N GLU A 139 8.90 15.10 11.73
CA GLU A 139 8.53 16.24 10.89
C GLU A 139 8.59 15.92 9.39
N CYS A 140 9.37 14.91 9.00
CA CYS A 140 9.48 14.40 7.64
C CYS A 140 8.39 13.37 7.29
N ARG A 141 7.47 13.06 8.21
CA ARG A 141 6.34 12.17 7.91
C ARG A 141 5.48 12.71 6.78
N GLU A 142 4.73 11.82 6.15
CA GLU A 142 3.71 12.21 5.20
C GLU A 142 2.55 12.91 5.91
N LYS A 143 2.59 14.24 6.07
CA LYS A 143 1.59 15.01 6.84
C LYS A 143 0.17 14.88 6.28
N HIS A 144 0.03 14.56 4.98
CA HIS A 144 -1.25 14.23 4.37
C HIS A 144 -1.86 12.91 4.88
N ARG A 145 -1.11 12.13 5.67
CA ARG A 145 -1.55 10.94 6.42
C ARG A 145 -1.97 11.24 7.86
N ASP A 146 -1.87 12.49 8.33
CA ASP A 146 -2.33 12.89 9.66
C ASP A 146 -3.86 12.81 9.79
N TRP A 147 -4.32 12.55 11.01
CA TRP A 147 -5.74 12.30 11.32
C TRP A 147 -6.65 13.48 10.93
N GLU A 148 -6.19 14.72 11.15
CA GLU A 148 -6.94 15.94 10.81
C GLU A 148 -7.34 16.03 9.33
N GLY A 149 -6.51 15.48 8.44
CA GLY A 149 -6.77 15.45 7.00
C GLY A 149 -7.53 14.22 6.51
N ARG A 150 -7.91 13.29 7.41
CA ARG A 150 -8.47 11.98 7.03
C ARG A 150 -9.74 11.58 7.75
N TRP A 151 -10.04 12.13 8.93
CA TRP A 151 -11.18 11.71 9.75
C TRP A 151 -12.53 11.76 9.04
N ASN A 152 -12.68 12.62 8.03
CA ASN A 152 -13.89 12.78 7.22
C ASN A 152 -13.80 12.10 5.84
N LYS A 153 -12.70 11.43 5.51
CA LYS A 153 -12.56 10.74 4.23
C LYS A 153 -13.42 9.48 4.22
N GLN A 154 -14.16 9.29 3.14
CA GLN A 154 -14.96 8.09 2.97
C GLN A 154 -14.05 6.89 2.68
N LEU A 155 -14.46 5.71 3.17
CA LEU A 155 -13.80 4.44 2.85
C LEU A 155 -14.04 4.04 1.40
N VAL A 156 -15.21 4.41 0.88
CA VAL A 156 -15.68 4.12 -0.48
C VAL A 156 -16.19 5.44 -1.06
N ASP A 157 -15.75 5.78 -2.26
CA ASP A 157 -16.15 6.98 -2.99
C ASP A 157 -16.46 6.61 -4.45
N ASP A 158 -17.63 7.00 -4.95
CA ASP A 158 -18.12 6.63 -6.28
C ASP A 158 -17.81 7.74 -7.30
N ASP A 159 -16.97 7.41 -8.28
CA ASP A 159 -16.70 8.24 -9.46
C ASP A 159 -17.35 7.60 -10.69
N GLU A 160 -18.68 7.72 -10.76
CA GLU A 160 -19.49 7.24 -11.87
C GLU A 160 -18.99 7.75 -13.23
N ARG A 161 -18.40 8.96 -13.28
CA ARG A 161 -17.91 9.58 -14.52
C ARG A 161 -16.74 8.79 -15.09
N ARG A 162 -15.86 8.28 -14.23
CA ARG A 162 -14.72 7.44 -14.61
C ARG A 162 -15.04 5.94 -14.54
N LYS A 163 -16.27 5.54 -14.21
CA LYS A 163 -16.65 4.14 -13.94
C LYS A 163 -15.77 3.53 -12.82
N LEU A 164 -15.51 4.32 -11.79
CA LEU A 164 -14.61 3.95 -10.71
C LEU A 164 -15.34 3.97 -9.37
N ILE A 165 -15.00 3.00 -8.53
CA ILE A 165 -15.32 3.04 -7.11
C ILE A 165 -13.99 3.04 -6.36
N HIS A 166 -13.62 4.16 -5.76
CA HIS A 166 -12.40 4.29 -4.98
C HIS A 166 -12.59 3.70 -3.59
N CYS A 167 -11.73 2.75 -3.21
CA CYS A 167 -11.76 2.07 -1.92
C CYS A 167 -10.44 2.29 -1.16
N CYS A 168 -10.52 2.90 0.03
CA CYS A 168 -9.38 3.10 0.94
C CYS A 168 -9.63 2.45 2.30
N PRO A 169 -9.63 1.11 2.43
CA PRO A 169 -10.13 0.42 3.63
C PRO A 169 -9.35 0.73 4.91
N PHE A 170 -8.10 1.16 4.78
CA PHE A 170 -7.20 1.46 5.90
C PHE A 170 -7.10 2.95 6.22
N ILE A 171 -7.90 3.82 5.59
CA ILE A 171 -7.79 5.28 5.70
C ILE A 171 -7.89 5.80 7.15
N HIS A 172 -8.64 5.10 8.00
CA HIS A 172 -8.83 5.40 9.42
C HIS A 172 -8.07 4.47 10.37
N SER A 173 -7.12 3.69 9.84
CA SER A 173 -6.33 2.73 10.62
C SER A 173 -4.85 3.11 10.60
N HIS A 174 -4.16 2.92 11.72
CA HIS A 174 -2.71 3.05 11.79
C HIS A 174 -2.02 1.75 11.35
N LYS A 175 -0.71 1.82 11.08
CA LYS A 175 0.06 0.62 10.70
C LYS A 175 0.06 -0.48 11.77
N GLY A 176 -0.16 -0.16 13.05
CA GLY A 176 -0.38 -1.18 14.09
C GLY A 176 -1.51 -2.16 13.76
N ALA A 177 -2.61 -1.66 13.16
CA ALA A 177 -3.70 -2.52 12.70
C ALA A 177 -3.26 -3.45 11.56
N ILE A 178 -2.31 -3.02 10.72
CA ILE A 178 -1.72 -3.86 9.67
C ILE A 178 -0.94 -5.01 10.31
N ALA A 179 -0.15 -4.74 11.36
CA ALA A 179 0.55 -5.79 12.09
C ALA A 179 -0.40 -6.82 12.71
N GLU A 180 -1.49 -6.36 13.35
CA GLU A 180 -2.54 -7.26 13.85
C GLU A 180 -3.14 -8.16 12.74
N LEU A 181 -3.32 -7.64 11.52
CA LEU A 181 -3.86 -8.42 10.40
C LEU A 181 -2.88 -9.50 9.93
N TYR A 182 -1.59 -9.18 9.85
CA TYR A 182 -0.55 -10.15 9.49
C TYR A 182 -0.46 -11.29 10.51
N GLU A 183 -0.52 -10.97 11.81
CA GLU A 183 -0.55 -11.97 12.88
C GLU A 183 -1.83 -12.81 12.81
N LYS A 184 -2.99 -12.16 12.71
CA LYS A 184 -4.30 -12.82 12.68
C LYS A 184 -4.44 -13.82 11.54
N TYR A 185 -3.89 -13.51 10.37
CA TYR A 185 -3.99 -14.36 9.18
C TYR A 185 -2.75 -15.23 8.95
N GLU A 186 -1.79 -15.23 9.89
CA GLU A 186 -0.56 -16.04 9.82
C GLU A 186 0.28 -15.75 8.55
N LEU A 187 0.32 -14.50 8.09
CA LEU A 187 0.92 -14.08 6.82
C LEU A 187 2.36 -13.55 6.97
N MET A 188 3.09 -14.04 7.97
CA MET A 188 4.45 -13.54 8.24
C MET A 188 5.43 -13.86 7.10
N ASP A 189 5.16 -14.88 6.28
CA ASP A 189 5.96 -15.19 5.09
C ASP A 189 5.74 -14.17 3.98
N LEU A 190 4.48 -13.72 3.75
CA LEU A 190 4.19 -12.58 2.89
C LEU A 190 4.88 -11.32 3.42
N LEU A 191 4.84 -11.06 4.74
CA LEU A 191 5.47 -9.88 5.32
C LEU A 191 6.97 -9.80 5.01
N LYS A 192 7.69 -10.94 5.01
CA LYS A 192 9.15 -11.02 4.77
C LYS A 192 9.55 -10.55 3.38
N ILE A 193 8.70 -10.73 2.38
CA ILE A 193 8.98 -10.30 0.99
C ILE A 193 8.53 -8.87 0.70
N THR A 194 7.81 -8.23 1.63
CA THR A 194 7.40 -6.82 1.46
C THR A 194 8.50 -5.85 1.84
N ARG A 195 8.51 -4.69 1.18
CA ARG A 195 9.40 -3.56 1.49
C ARG A 195 8.63 -2.26 1.64
N SER A 196 8.72 -1.67 2.84
CA SER A 196 8.20 -0.33 3.12
C SER A 196 9.25 0.77 2.94
N CYS A 197 10.54 0.43 2.97
CA CYS A 197 11.65 1.39 2.97
C CYS A 197 11.69 2.23 1.69
N GLU A 198 11.68 3.56 1.80
CA GLU A 198 11.87 4.49 0.68
C GLU A 198 13.22 5.23 0.67
N GLY A 199 14.20 4.75 1.44
CA GLY A 199 15.56 5.28 1.46
C GLY A 199 16.24 5.25 0.09
N TRP A 200 17.22 6.15 -0.07
CA TRP A 200 18.01 6.30 -1.29
C TRP A 200 19.05 5.17 -1.44
N ASP A 201 19.67 5.08 -2.62
CA ASP A 201 20.67 4.08 -2.97
C ASP A 201 21.84 4.04 -1.97
N TYR A 202 22.38 5.22 -1.61
CA TYR A 202 23.49 5.35 -0.65
C TYR A 202 23.09 4.94 0.77
N MET A 203 21.80 5.00 1.12
CA MET A 203 21.29 4.60 2.44
C MET A 203 20.95 3.10 2.50
N THR A 204 20.90 2.43 1.36
CA THR A 204 20.36 1.07 1.21
C THR A 204 21.35 0.12 0.55
N HIS A 205 22.62 0.53 0.47
CA HIS A 205 23.70 -0.20 -0.20
C HIS A 205 23.31 -0.66 -1.61
N GLY A 206 22.83 0.29 -2.43
CA GLY A 206 22.34 -0.01 -3.77
C GLY A 206 21.02 -0.78 -3.75
N PHE A 207 20.11 -0.45 -2.82
CA PHE A 207 18.80 -1.07 -2.64
C PHE A 207 18.80 -2.54 -2.21
N THR A 208 19.95 -3.09 -1.82
CA THR A 208 20.08 -4.47 -1.35
C THR A 208 19.48 -4.67 0.04
N GLU A 209 19.38 -3.60 0.83
CA GLU A 209 18.77 -3.62 2.16
C GLU A 209 17.82 -2.43 2.40
N THR A 210 17.13 -2.44 3.54
CA THR A 210 16.33 -1.30 4.01
C THR A 210 17.19 -0.35 4.80
N CYS A 211 17.01 0.96 4.65
CA CYS A 211 17.83 1.95 5.36
C CYS A 211 17.64 1.99 6.88
N GLY A 212 16.57 1.38 7.41
CA GLY A 212 16.23 1.36 8.83
C GLY A 212 15.77 2.71 9.40
N GLU A 213 16.07 3.81 8.73
CA GLU A 213 16.01 5.14 9.31
C GLU A 213 14.98 6.09 8.69
N CYS A 214 14.50 5.80 7.48
CA CYS A 214 13.46 6.63 6.89
C CYS A 214 12.15 6.46 7.65
N TRP A 215 11.30 7.47 7.58
CA TRP A 215 9.99 7.46 8.24
C TRP A 215 9.20 6.15 8.00
N TRP A 216 9.16 5.66 6.76
CA TRP A 216 8.51 4.38 6.41
C TRP A 216 9.13 3.12 7.06
N CYS A 217 10.45 3.09 7.26
CA CYS A 217 11.12 1.98 7.95
C CYS A 217 10.73 1.99 9.43
N MET A 218 10.83 3.15 10.06
CA MET A 218 10.50 3.29 11.46
C MET A 218 8.98 3.08 11.70
N GLU A 219 8.11 3.51 10.79
CA GLU A 219 6.66 3.23 10.83
C GLU A 219 6.39 1.72 10.83
N ARG A 220 7.08 0.98 9.96
CA ARG A 220 7.04 -0.48 9.93
C ARG A 220 7.58 -1.08 11.23
N ASP A 221 8.74 -0.63 11.69
CA ASP A 221 9.35 -1.17 12.91
C ASP A 221 8.43 -1.01 14.13
N TRP A 222 7.88 0.19 14.35
CA TRP A 222 6.89 0.42 15.40
C TRP A 222 5.70 -0.54 15.30
N ALA A 223 5.12 -0.69 14.10
CA ALA A 223 3.95 -1.53 13.91
C ALA A 223 4.23 -3.01 14.24
N PHE A 224 5.34 -3.57 13.76
CA PHE A 224 5.61 -5.01 13.87
C PHE A 224 6.47 -5.41 15.08
N ASN A 225 7.16 -4.47 15.71
CA ASN A 225 8.04 -4.73 16.83
C ASN A 225 7.64 -4.06 18.14
N VAL A 226 6.69 -3.13 18.13
CA VAL A 226 6.29 -2.39 19.34
C VAL A 226 4.79 -2.41 19.59
N TRP A 227 3.93 -2.25 18.58
CA TRP A 227 2.48 -2.06 18.76
C TRP A 227 1.80 -3.13 19.64
N ASN A 228 2.14 -4.40 19.43
CA ASN A 228 1.55 -5.56 20.12
C ASN A 228 2.50 -6.23 21.13
N LYS A 229 3.61 -5.59 21.50
CA LYS A 229 4.66 -6.16 22.37
C LYS A 229 4.87 -5.29 23.61
#